data_AF-D2WAW7-F1
#
_entry.id   AF-D2WAW7-F1
#
_cell.length_a   1.000
_cell.length_b   1.000
_cell.length_c   1.000
_cell.angle_alpha   90.00
_cell.angle_beta   90.00
_cell.angle_gamma   90.00
#
_symmetry.space_group_name_H-M   'P 1'
#
loop_
_entity.id
_entity.type
_entity.pdbx_description
1 polymer ?
#
loop_
_entity_poly.entity_id
_entity_poly.type
_entity_poly.pdbx_seq_one_letter_code
_entity_poly.pdbx_strand_id
1 'polypeptide(L)'
;GGYERKLIKRGCSFYSPIRYSELPRYYRDSTTPDDVAMFQVAPMDSHGYFNFGPNASHLGAVCETSKKIIVEVNENMPRCHGGSEANVHISQVSYIIEGDNPAIGELGAGGPATDVDKKVAELIVDQIPNGACLQLGIGGMPNAVGSLIAESDLKDLGVHTEMYVD
;
A
#
# COMPACT_ATOMS: atom_id res chain seq x y z
N GLY A 1 -6.86 6.44 9.37
CA GLY A 1 -7.48 7.38 8.41
C GLY A 1 -8.44 8.37 9.07
N GLY A 2 -9.34 8.96 8.29
CA GLY A 2 -10.26 10.01 8.76
C GLY A 2 -11.35 9.51 9.72
N TYR A 3 -11.78 8.25 9.57
CA TYR A 3 -12.75 7.60 10.44
C TYR A 3 -12.17 7.31 11.83
N GLU A 4 -10.98 6.72 11.89
CA GLU A 4 -10.28 6.37 13.14
C GLU A 4 -9.95 7.61 13.98
N ARG A 5 -9.60 8.74 13.34
CA ARG A 5 -9.41 10.02 14.06
C ARG A 5 -10.66 10.47 14.82
N LYS A 6 -11.86 10.20 14.30
CA LYS A 6 -13.12 10.49 15.02
C LYS A 6 -13.33 9.53 16.19
N LEU A 7 -12.95 8.26 16.06
CA LEU A 7 -13.00 7.28 17.14
C LEU A 7 -12.01 7.58 18.26
N ILE A 8 -10.77 7.96 17.92
CA ILE A 8 -9.74 8.37 18.89
C ILE A 8 -10.25 9.58 19.69
N LYS A 9 -10.81 10.60 19.04
CA LYS A 9 -11.41 11.76 19.73
C LYS A 9 -12.52 11.40 20.71
N ARG A 10 -13.20 10.27 20.50
CA ARG A 10 -14.25 9.75 21.38
C ARG A 10 -13.73 8.81 22.47
N GLY A 11 -12.42 8.52 22.49
CA GLY A 11 -11.83 7.52 23.40
C GLY A 11 -12.14 6.07 23.02
N CYS A 12 -12.59 5.80 21.79
CA CYS A 12 -12.99 4.46 21.33
C CYS A 12 -11.89 3.72 20.55
N SER A 13 -10.70 4.29 20.43
CA SER A 13 -9.59 3.72 19.65
C SER A 13 -8.25 4.24 20.19
N PHE A 14 -7.21 3.41 20.08
CA PHE A 14 -5.84 3.74 20.45
C PHE A 14 -5.00 4.00 19.20
N TYR A 15 -3.96 4.81 19.34
CA TYR A 15 -2.96 5.04 18.30
C TYR A 15 -1.58 4.73 18.86
N SER A 16 -0.86 3.84 18.21
CA SER A 16 0.53 3.51 18.53
C SER A 16 1.44 4.07 17.43
N PRO A 17 2.30 5.05 17.71
CA PRO A 17 3.21 5.58 16.72
C PRO A 17 4.31 4.57 16.41
N ILE A 18 4.43 4.16 15.15
CA ILE A 18 5.48 3.28 14.66
C ILE A 18 5.95 3.75 13.29
N ARG A 19 7.25 3.56 12.98
CA ARG A 19 7.76 3.79 11.63
C ARG A 19 7.23 2.71 10.71
N TYR A 20 6.79 3.07 9.50
CA TYR A 20 6.14 2.12 8.61
C TYR A 20 7.02 0.91 8.25
N SER A 21 8.33 1.16 8.04
CA SER A 21 9.34 0.13 7.79
C SER A 21 9.54 -0.86 8.95
N GLU A 22 9.11 -0.52 10.17
CA GLU A 22 9.25 -1.38 11.35
C GLU A 22 8.08 -2.36 11.49
N LEU A 23 7.00 -2.21 10.71
CA LEU A 23 5.84 -3.10 10.82
C LEU A 23 6.19 -4.58 10.64
N PRO A 24 6.97 -5.01 9.63
CA PRO A 24 7.33 -6.42 9.51
C PRO A 24 8.03 -6.96 10.75
N ARG A 25 8.98 -6.19 11.31
CA ARG A 25 9.70 -6.58 12.52
C ARG A 25 8.78 -6.58 13.74
N TYR A 26 7.89 -5.60 13.87
CA TYR A 26 6.92 -5.53 14.95
C TYR A 26 6.06 -6.80 15.04
N TYR A 27 5.54 -7.29 13.91
CA TYR A 27 4.73 -8.52 13.89
C TYR A 27 5.53 -9.78 14.19
N ARG A 28 6.79 -9.86 13.73
CA ARG A 28 7.68 -11.00 13.96
C ARG A 28 8.19 -11.08 15.40
N ASP A 29 8.51 -9.93 16.00
CA ASP A 29 9.07 -9.82 17.34
C ASP A 29 7.97 -9.75 18.43
N SER A 30 6.70 -9.63 18.05
CA SER A 30 5.59 -9.48 19.00
C SER A 30 5.46 -10.71 19.89
N THR A 31 5.47 -10.50 21.21
CA THR A 31 5.16 -11.54 22.20
C THR A 31 3.66 -11.86 22.29
N THR A 32 2.83 -11.05 21.62
CA THR A 32 1.39 -11.20 21.51
C THR A 32 1.01 -11.21 20.04
N PRO A 33 1.19 -12.35 19.34
CA PRO A 33 0.84 -12.46 17.92
C PRO A 33 -0.68 -12.38 17.73
N ASP A 34 -1.08 -11.95 16.53
CA ASP A 34 -2.49 -11.85 16.17
C ASP A 34 -3.17 -13.23 16.18
N ASP A 35 -4.38 -13.29 16.72
CA ASP A 35 -5.18 -14.52 16.70
C ASP A 35 -5.71 -14.84 15.30
N VAL A 36 -6.07 -13.79 14.54
CA VAL A 36 -6.66 -13.90 13.20
C VAL A 36 -6.12 -12.77 12.32
N ALA A 37 -5.60 -13.14 11.15
CA ALA A 37 -5.33 -12.24 10.06
C ALA A 37 -6.29 -12.50 8.91
N MET A 38 -6.88 -11.43 8.36
CA MET A 38 -7.84 -11.53 7.26
C MET A 38 -7.49 -10.54 6.16
N PHE A 39 -7.41 -11.03 4.93
CA PHE A 39 -7.02 -10.23 3.75
C PHE A 39 -7.90 -10.54 2.56
N GLN A 40 -8.11 -9.56 1.70
CA GLN A 40 -8.56 -9.81 0.34
C GLN A 40 -7.35 -10.08 -0.55
N VAL A 41 -7.42 -11.09 -1.42
CA VAL A 41 -6.30 -11.57 -2.24
C VAL A 41 -6.73 -11.83 -3.69
N ALA A 42 -5.78 -11.81 -4.61
CA ALA A 42 -5.97 -12.31 -5.97
C ALA A 42 -6.17 -13.85 -5.97
N PRO A 43 -6.81 -14.41 -7.02
CA PRO A 43 -6.99 -15.85 -7.15
C PRO A 43 -5.68 -16.62 -7.00
N MET A 44 -5.81 -17.83 -6.44
CA MET A 44 -4.68 -18.74 -6.25
C MET A 44 -4.05 -19.12 -7.58
N ASP A 45 -2.72 -19.12 -7.66
CA ASP A 45 -2.02 -19.62 -8.84
C ASP A 45 -1.86 -21.15 -8.83
N SER A 46 -1.31 -21.70 -9.91
CA SER A 46 -1.05 -23.14 -10.08
C SER A 46 -0.06 -23.72 -9.06
N HIS A 47 0.65 -22.88 -8.31
CA HIS A 47 1.61 -23.28 -7.29
C HIS A 47 1.04 -23.17 -5.87
N GLY A 48 -0.24 -22.83 -5.73
CA GLY A 48 -0.92 -22.75 -4.43
C GLY A 48 -0.74 -21.41 -3.72
N TYR A 49 -0.29 -20.35 -4.41
CA TYR A 49 -0.09 -19.03 -3.80
C TYR A 49 -1.21 -18.05 -4.14
N PHE A 50 -1.73 -17.39 -3.11
CA PHE A 50 -2.53 -16.18 -3.21
C PHE A 50 -1.62 -14.95 -3.18
N ASN A 51 -1.99 -13.87 -3.87
CA ASN A 51 -1.21 -12.62 -3.92
C ASN A 51 -1.99 -11.48 -3.27
N PHE A 52 -1.31 -10.62 -2.50
CA PHE A 52 -1.94 -9.52 -1.77
C PHE A 52 -2.30 -8.30 -2.65
N GLY A 53 -2.06 -8.38 -3.96
CA GLY A 53 -2.23 -7.28 -4.90
C GLY A 53 -1.36 -6.07 -4.52
N PRO A 54 -1.89 -4.84 -4.63
CA PRO A 54 -1.10 -3.62 -4.44
C PRO A 54 -0.71 -3.36 -2.97
N ASN A 55 -1.08 -4.23 -2.03
CA ASN A 55 -0.97 -4.02 -0.59
C ASN A 55 0.14 -4.85 0.08
N ALA A 56 1.15 -5.31 -0.67
CA ALA A 56 2.22 -6.20 -0.21
C ALA A 56 3.27 -5.52 0.72
N SER A 57 2.81 -4.77 1.72
CA SER A 57 3.65 -4.06 2.70
C SER A 57 4.21 -5.01 3.76
N HIS A 58 3.47 -5.29 4.83
CA HIS A 58 3.90 -6.13 5.96
C HIS A 58 3.05 -7.39 6.11
N LEU A 59 2.16 -7.67 5.15
CA LEU A 59 1.16 -8.73 5.24
C LEU A 59 1.77 -10.14 5.30
N GLY A 60 2.91 -10.36 4.62
CA GLY A 60 3.69 -11.58 4.76
C GLY A 60 4.15 -11.81 6.21
N ALA A 61 4.69 -10.78 6.86
CA ALA A 61 5.11 -10.85 8.26
C ALA A 61 3.94 -11.09 9.24
N VAL A 62 2.76 -10.55 8.93
CA VAL A 62 1.53 -10.85 9.70
C VAL A 62 1.16 -12.32 9.54
N CYS A 63 1.23 -12.88 8.32
CA CYS A 63 0.93 -14.29 8.07
C CYS A 63 1.89 -15.24 8.81
N GLU A 64 3.17 -14.89 8.92
CA GLU A 64 4.17 -15.73 9.58
C GLU A 64 3.86 -16.00 11.07
N THR A 65 3.21 -15.06 11.76
CA THR A 65 2.99 -15.16 13.21
C THR A 65 1.53 -15.36 13.61
N SER A 66 0.58 -15.06 12.72
CA SER A 66 -0.86 -15.17 13.01
C SER A 66 -1.30 -16.61 13.24
N LYS A 67 -2.17 -16.85 14.23
CA LYS A 67 -2.65 -18.21 14.54
C LYS A 67 -3.62 -18.77 13.50
N LYS A 68 -4.41 -17.88 12.88
CA LYS A 68 -5.36 -18.21 11.80
C LYS A 68 -5.24 -17.18 10.70
N ILE A 69 -5.19 -17.67 9.46
CA ILE A 69 -5.18 -16.83 8.27
C ILE A 69 -6.46 -17.10 7.48
N ILE A 70 -7.19 -16.04 7.18
CA ILE A 70 -8.41 -16.08 6.37
C ILE A 70 -8.13 -15.24 5.13
N VAL A 71 -8.40 -15.80 3.96
CA VAL A 71 -8.30 -15.05 2.70
C VAL A 71 -9.66 -14.99 2.03
N GLU A 72 -10.05 -13.79 1.60
CA GLU A 72 -11.19 -13.56 0.72
C GLU A 72 -10.66 -13.41 -0.70
N VAL A 73 -11.05 -14.32 -1.59
CA VAL A 73 -10.64 -14.27 -3.00
C VAL A 73 -11.47 -13.22 -3.71
N ASN A 74 -10.79 -12.29 -4.39
CA ASN A 74 -11.40 -11.34 -5.31
C ASN A 74 -10.72 -11.45 -6.68
N GLU A 75 -11.45 -11.92 -7.70
CA GLU A 75 -11.00 -12.03 -9.08
C GLU A 75 -10.59 -10.70 -9.72
N ASN A 76 -11.10 -9.57 -9.19
CA ASN A 76 -10.68 -8.24 -9.64
C ASN A 76 -9.35 -7.80 -9.04
N MET A 77 -8.88 -8.43 -7.95
CA MET A 77 -7.61 -8.07 -7.31
C MET A 77 -6.44 -8.39 -8.26
N PRO A 78 -5.66 -7.38 -8.70
CA PRO A 78 -4.55 -7.64 -9.60
C PRO A 78 -3.46 -8.43 -8.87
N ARG A 79 -2.72 -9.24 -9.63
CA ARG A 79 -1.51 -9.86 -9.13
C ARG A 79 -0.34 -8.89 -9.31
N CYS A 80 0.19 -8.39 -8.20
CA CYS A 80 1.36 -7.52 -8.21
C CYS A 80 2.63 -8.35 -8.00
N HIS A 81 3.60 -8.19 -8.90
CA HIS A 81 4.90 -8.83 -8.76
C HIS A 81 5.67 -8.27 -7.57
N GLY A 82 6.50 -9.11 -6.96
CA GLY A 82 7.27 -8.77 -5.77
C GLY A 82 8.05 -9.97 -5.27
N GLY A 83 8.66 -9.83 -4.09
CA GLY A 83 9.32 -10.94 -3.40
C GLY A 83 8.32 -11.96 -2.82
N SER A 84 8.86 -12.96 -2.11
CA SER A 84 8.06 -13.99 -1.43
C SER A 84 7.03 -13.42 -0.46
N GLU A 85 7.32 -12.26 0.16
CA GLU A 85 6.45 -11.60 1.13
C GLU A 85 5.18 -10.98 0.53
N ALA A 86 5.06 -10.92 -0.81
CA ALA A 86 3.86 -10.46 -1.51
C ALA A 86 2.77 -11.53 -1.65
N ASN A 87 3.00 -12.74 -1.13
CA ASN A 87 2.15 -13.89 -1.35
C ASN A 87 1.96 -14.72 -0.06
N VAL A 88 0.89 -15.51 -0.03
CA VAL A 88 0.63 -16.52 1.01
C VAL A 88 0.27 -17.85 0.36
N HIS A 89 0.93 -18.93 0.79
CA HIS A 89 0.66 -20.28 0.28
C HIS A 89 -0.55 -20.90 0.98
N ILE A 90 -1.36 -21.67 0.27
CA ILE A 90 -2.57 -22.33 0.79
C ILE A 90 -2.31 -23.18 2.03
N SER A 91 -1.11 -23.76 2.18
CA SER A 91 -0.75 -24.53 3.39
C SER A 91 -0.71 -23.71 4.69
N GLN A 92 -0.65 -22.37 4.59
CA GLN A 92 -0.70 -21.46 5.74
C GLN A 92 -2.13 -20.96 6.00
N VAL A 93 -3.01 -21.04 4.99
CA VAL A 93 -4.36 -20.49 5.04
C VAL A 93 -5.28 -21.44 5.81
N SER A 94 -6.01 -20.89 6.79
CA SER A 94 -6.99 -21.64 7.59
C SER A 94 -8.38 -21.68 6.95
N TYR A 95 -8.80 -20.60 6.30
CA TYR A 95 -10.10 -20.49 5.64
C TYR A 95 -9.99 -19.66 4.36
N ILE A 96 -10.74 -20.07 3.34
CA ILE A 96 -10.89 -19.36 2.08
C ILE A 96 -12.35 -18.94 1.96
N ILE A 97 -12.58 -17.67 1.68
CA ILE A 97 -13.90 -17.10 1.39
C ILE A 97 -13.92 -16.77 -0.09
N GLU A 98 -14.88 -17.35 -0.81
CA GLU A 98 -15.20 -16.96 -2.19
C GLU A 98 -16.47 -16.10 -2.13
N GLY A 99 -16.40 -14.90 -2.70
CA GLY A 99 -17.46 -13.89 -2.58
C GLY A 99 -17.90 -13.33 -3.92
N ASP A 100 -18.61 -12.21 -3.88
CA ASP A 100 -19.21 -11.59 -5.06
C ASP A 100 -18.21 -10.83 -5.96
N ASN A 101 -16.90 -10.88 -5.64
CA ASN A 101 -15.83 -10.19 -6.35
C ASN A 101 -16.15 -8.70 -6.59
N PRO A 102 -16.26 -7.87 -5.51
CA PRO A 102 -16.53 -6.46 -5.69
C PRO A 102 -15.38 -5.75 -6.42
N ALA A 103 -15.68 -4.60 -7.03
CA ALA A 103 -14.63 -3.70 -7.49
C ALA A 103 -13.70 -3.33 -6.32
N ILE A 104 -12.41 -3.19 -6.61
CA ILE A 104 -11.43 -2.78 -5.58
C ILE A 104 -11.76 -1.37 -5.14
N GLY A 105 -11.68 -1.13 -3.83
CA GLY A 105 -11.81 0.21 -3.29
C GLY A 105 -10.70 1.12 -3.82
N GLU A 106 -11.09 2.14 -4.57
CA GLU A 106 -10.18 3.19 -5.03
C GLU A 106 -10.35 4.45 -4.16
N LEU A 107 -9.23 5.13 -3.91
CA LEU A 107 -9.30 6.50 -3.42
C LEU A 107 -9.58 7.40 -4.62
N GLY A 108 -10.61 8.23 -4.51
CA GLY A 108 -10.88 9.24 -5.54
C GLY A 108 -9.67 10.15 -5.74
N ALA A 109 -9.56 10.72 -6.95
CA ALA A 109 -8.51 11.68 -7.27
C ALA A 109 -8.47 12.80 -6.22
N GLY A 110 -7.25 13.23 -5.87
CA GLY A 110 -7.07 14.43 -5.08
C GLY A 110 -7.78 15.62 -5.72
N GLY A 111 -8.15 16.62 -4.90
CA GLY A 111 -8.61 17.90 -5.44
C GLY A 111 -7.57 18.49 -6.41
N PRO A 112 -8.00 19.33 -7.37
CA PRO A 112 -7.09 19.92 -8.36
C PRO A 112 -5.99 20.70 -7.65
N ALA A 113 -4.78 20.67 -8.23
CA ALA A 113 -3.66 21.45 -7.75
C ALA A 113 -4.01 22.95 -7.70
N THR A 114 -3.81 23.56 -6.54
CA THR A 114 -3.97 25.00 -6.34
C THR A 114 -2.82 25.77 -7.01
N ASP A 115 -2.95 27.08 -7.15
CA ASP A 115 -1.84 27.91 -7.66
C ASP A 115 -0.60 27.86 -6.75
N VAL A 116 -0.81 27.64 -5.44
CA VAL A 116 0.28 27.42 -4.48
C VAL A 116 0.98 26.10 -4.77
N ASP A 117 0.23 25.02 -4.99
CA ASP A 117 0.79 23.69 -5.31
C ASP A 117 1.64 23.75 -6.58
N LYS A 118 1.13 24.42 -7.63
CA LYS A 118 1.86 24.60 -8.89
C LYS A 118 3.16 25.37 -8.69
N LYS A 119 3.12 26.47 -7.93
CA LYS A 119 4.32 27.28 -7.67
C LYS A 119 5.38 26.50 -6.89
N VAL A 120 4.95 25.69 -5.92
CA VAL A 120 5.85 24.80 -5.18
C VAL A 120 6.42 23.72 -6.10
N ALA A 121 5.59 23.13 -6.95
CA ALA A 121 6.01 22.10 -7.90
C ALA A 121 7.06 22.62 -8.89
N GLU A 122 6.90 23.83 -9.44
CA GLU A 122 7.90 24.48 -10.31
C GLU A 122 9.27 24.59 -9.61
N LEU A 123 9.28 24.98 -8.32
CA LEU A 123 10.51 25.09 -7.54
C LEU A 123 11.15 23.73 -7.27
N ILE A 124 10.35 22.67 -7.13
CA ILE A 124 10.84 21.31 -6.89
C ILE A 124 11.44 20.74 -8.18
N VAL A 125 10.72 20.83 -9.30
CA VAL A 125 11.12 20.20 -10.58
C VAL A 125 12.44 20.75 -11.09
N ASP A 126 12.70 22.05 -10.92
CA ASP A 126 13.98 22.69 -11.28
C ASP A 126 15.19 22.10 -10.53
N GLN A 127 14.96 21.43 -9.39
CA GLN A 127 16.01 20.81 -8.57
C GLN A 127 16.21 19.33 -8.88
N ILE A 128 15.40 18.74 -9.76
CA ILE A 128 15.50 17.31 -10.08
C ILE A 128 16.48 17.13 -11.25
N PRO A 129 17.60 16.40 -11.06
CA PRO A 129 18.49 16.07 -12.18
C PRO A 129 17.97 14.88 -12.98
N ASN A 130 18.42 14.75 -14.23
CA ASN A 130 18.31 13.48 -14.97
C ASN A 130 18.92 12.33 -14.16
N GLY A 131 18.30 11.16 -14.22
CA GLY A 131 18.75 9.99 -13.44
C GLY A 131 18.27 9.97 -11.99
N ALA A 132 17.50 10.96 -11.52
CA ALA A 132 17.02 11.00 -10.13
C ALA A 132 16.09 9.82 -9.81
N CYS A 133 16.17 9.32 -8.57
CA CYS A 133 15.26 8.31 -8.04
C CYS A 133 14.14 9.01 -7.24
N LEU A 134 12.90 8.86 -7.68
CA LEU A 134 11.76 9.59 -7.16
C LEU A 134 11.00 8.81 -6.08
N GLN A 135 10.56 9.56 -5.08
CA GLN A 135 9.55 9.16 -4.10
C GLN A 135 8.52 10.28 -4.01
N LEU A 136 7.26 9.97 -4.33
CA LEU A 136 6.14 10.91 -4.25
C LEU A 136 5.05 10.33 -3.35
N GLY A 137 4.36 11.21 -2.63
CA GLY A 137 3.15 10.85 -1.88
C GLY A 137 1.89 11.04 -2.73
N ILE A 138 0.74 11.06 -2.06
CA ILE A 138 -0.57 11.37 -2.66
C ILE A 138 -1.05 12.77 -2.30
N GLY A 139 -1.82 13.38 -3.20
CA GLY A 139 -2.55 14.62 -2.96
C GLY A 139 -2.23 15.73 -3.96
N GLY A 140 -2.88 16.88 -3.82
CA GLY A 140 -2.76 17.97 -4.81
C GLY A 140 -1.33 18.40 -5.12
N MET A 141 -0.48 18.53 -4.10
CA MET A 141 0.92 18.95 -4.28
C MET A 141 1.81 17.87 -4.91
N PRO A 142 1.91 16.61 -4.39
CA PRO A 142 2.69 15.57 -5.06
C PRO A 142 2.22 15.28 -6.49
N ASN A 143 0.92 15.33 -6.75
CA ASN A 143 0.37 15.16 -8.10
C ASN A 143 0.81 16.30 -9.03
N ALA A 144 0.84 17.56 -8.55
CA ALA A 144 1.35 18.68 -9.34
C ALA A 144 2.83 18.52 -9.70
N VAL A 145 3.66 18.02 -8.76
CA VAL A 145 5.07 17.67 -9.03
C VAL A 145 5.15 16.57 -10.09
N GLY A 146 4.37 15.50 -9.95
CA GLY A 146 4.30 14.41 -10.93
C GLY A 146 3.94 14.89 -12.34
N SER A 147 2.92 15.75 -12.46
CA SER A 147 2.50 16.35 -13.74
C SER A 147 3.62 17.18 -14.37
N LEU A 148 4.27 18.06 -13.62
CA LEU A 148 5.36 18.88 -14.17
C LEU A 148 6.59 18.04 -14.55
N ILE A 149 6.90 16.96 -13.81
CA ILE A 149 7.94 16.01 -14.22
C ILE A 149 7.57 15.36 -15.56
N ALA A 150 6.33 14.90 -15.72
CA ALA A 150 5.86 14.26 -16.95
C ALA A 150 5.86 15.21 -18.16
N GLU A 151 5.71 16.52 -17.94
CA GLU A 151 5.77 17.57 -18.96
C GLU A 151 7.19 18.10 -19.22
N SER A 152 8.18 17.74 -18.39
CA SER A 152 9.56 18.22 -18.48
C SER A 152 10.42 17.45 -19.49
N ASP A 153 11.65 17.91 -19.69
CA ASP A 153 12.66 17.22 -20.49
C ASP A 153 13.56 16.27 -19.67
N LEU A 154 13.18 15.97 -18.42
CA LEU A 154 13.90 15.05 -17.54
C LEU A 154 13.92 13.62 -18.11
N LYS A 155 15.05 12.92 -17.92
CA LYS A 155 15.30 11.59 -18.48
C LYS A 155 15.91 10.66 -17.45
N ASP A 156 15.76 9.38 -17.74
CA ASP A 156 16.38 8.28 -16.99
C ASP A 156 15.99 8.23 -15.50
N LEU A 157 14.79 8.74 -15.18
CA LEU A 157 14.27 8.76 -13.82
C LEU A 157 13.99 7.35 -13.31
N GLY A 158 14.39 7.08 -12.07
CA GLY A 158 14.04 5.88 -11.33
C GLY A 158 12.89 6.14 -10.36
N VAL A 159 12.26 5.07 -9.86
CA VAL A 159 11.20 5.16 -8.84
C VAL A 159 11.51 4.18 -7.71
N HIS A 160 11.56 4.69 -6.48
CA HIS A 160 11.61 3.90 -5.25
C HIS A 160 10.73 4.61 -4.23
N THR A 161 9.49 4.15 -4.09
CA THR A 161 8.44 4.88 -3.37
C THR A 161 7.63 3.95 -2.48
N GLU A 162 7.01 4.52 -1.44
CA GLU A 162 6.03 3.80 -0.61
C GLU A 162 4.80 3.40 -1.43
N MET A 163 4.34 4.30 -2.30
CA MET A 163 3.20 4.10 -3.16
C MET A 163 3.40 4.84 -4.49
N TYR A 164 2.88 4.25 -5.56
CA TYR A 164 2.90 4.83 -6.89
C TYR A 164 1.46 5.00 -7.37
N VAL A 165 1.14 6.21 -7.83
CA VAL A 165 -0.21 6.64 -8.17
C VAL A 165 -0.21 7.39 -9.49
N ASP A 166 -1.40 7.54 -10.08
CA ASP A 166 -1.67 8.27 -11.32
C ASP A 166 -1.21 9.74 -11.30
#